data_AF-A0AAV2HE11-F1
#
_entry.id   AF-A0AAV2HE11-F1
#
_cell.length_a   1.000
_cell.length_b   1.000
_cell.length_c   1.000
_cell.angle_alpha   90.00
_cell.angle_beta   90.00
_cell.angle_gamma   90.00
#
_symmetry.space_group_name_H-M   'P 1'
#
loop_
_entity.id
_entity.type
_entity.pdbx_description
1 polymer ?
#
loop_
_entity_poly.entity_id
_entity_poly.type
_entity_poly.pdbx_seq_one_letter_code
_entity_poly.pdbx_strand_id
1 'polypeptide(L)'
;KRKACPQVYNSRLREVKRQMLLSGCVIDLTALPPYSVCNIKSTEDISSVFANDSISFSFIENLFVQEAWAILQARVAEKKEKDLFTCKSCAERDNGEFKMIECEGCLEWYHYHCVGLRSTSKPNKWFCIACWG
;
A
#
# COMPACT_ATOMS: atom_id res chain seq x y z
N LYS A 1 -26.65 -16.74 -8.99
CA LYS A 1 -25.38 -16.04 -8.68
C LYS A 1 -25.33 -14.76 -9.51
N ARG A 2 -25.59 -13.57 -8.92
CA ARG A 2 -25.51 -12.31 -9.66
C ARG A 2 -24.03 -11.97 -9.87
N LYS A 3 -23.55 -12.01 -11.11
CA LYS A 3 -22.21 -11.49 -11.45
C LYS A 3 -22.27 -9.98 -11.24
N ALA A 4 -21.42 -9.44 -10.36
CA ALA A 4 -21.33 -8.01 -10.16
C ALA A 4 -20.93 -7.32 -11.47
N CYS A 5 -21.53 -6.17 -11.79
CA CYS A 5 -21.16 -5.37 -12.95
C CYS A 5 -19.67 -4.97 -12.83
N PRO A 6 -18.82 -5.25 -13.84
CA PRO A 6 -17.40 -4.93 -13.80
C PRO A 6 -17.09 -3.47 -13.43
N GLN A 7 -17.94 -2.52 -13.83
CA GLN A 7 -17.79 -1.10 -13.46
C GLN A 7 -17.98 -0.83 -11.96
N VAL A 8 -18.98 -1.46 -11.34
CA VAL A 8 -19.24 -1.32 -9.89
C VAL A 8 -18.16 -2.01 -9.06
N TYR A 9 -17.63 -3.13 -9.56
CA TYR A 9 -16.48 -3.81 -8.95
C TYR A 9 -15.22 -2.93 -9.01
N ASN A 10 -14.94 -2.33 -10.17
CA ASN A 10 -13.77 -1.46 -10.36
C ASN A 10 -13.87 -0.15 -9.56
N SER A 11 -15.06 0.47 -9.43
CA SER A 11 -15.23 1.69 -8.64
C SER A 11 -15.08 1.42 -7.14
N ARG A 12 -15.62 0.30 -6.65
CA ARG A 12 -15.45 -0.12 -5.25
C ARG A 12 -13.98 -0.42 -4.93
N LEU A 13 -13.26 -1.08 -5.84
CA LEU A 13 -11.82 -1.30 -5.68
C LEU A 13 -11.03 0.01 -5.65
N ARG A 14 -11.38 0.99 -6.48
CA ARG A 14 -10.72 2.31 -6.47
C ARG A 14 -10.92 3.04 -5.14
N GLU A 15 -12.14 3.06 -4.61
CA GLU A 15 -12.42 3.72 -3.34
C GLU A 15 -11.74 3.01 -2.16
N VAL A 16 -11.73 1.68 -2.15
CA VAL A 16 -11.01 0.89 -1.13
C VAL A 16 -9.51 1.17 -1.20
N LYS A 17 -8.90 1.18 -2.40
CA LYS A 17 -7.47 1.50 -2.58
C LYS A 17 -7.15 2.93 -2.14
N ARG A 18 -8.03 3.88 -2.44
CA ARG A 18 -7.91 5.27 -1.96
C ARG A 18 -7.91 5.34 -0.44
N GLN A 19 -8.88 4.70 0.22
CA GLN A 19 -8.94 4.67 1.69
C GLN A 19 -7.71 3.99 2.30
N MET A 20 -7.24 2.89 1.72
CA MET A 20 -6.02 2.21 2.16
C MET A 20 -4.80 3.14 2.09
N LEU A 21 -4.57 3.80 0.95
CA LEU A 21 -3.45 4.74 0.80
C LEU A 21 -3.56 5.90 1.78
N LEU A 22 -4.74 6.53 1.90
CA LEU A 22 -4.95 7.62 2.86
C LEU A 22 -4.69 7.15 4.29
N SER A 23 -5.23 6.00 4.71
CA SER A 23 -4.97 5.43 6.03
C SER A 23 -3.49 5.11 6.24
N GLY A 24 -2.77 4.81 5.16
CA GLY A 24 -1.36 4.48 5.16
C GLY A 24 -0.45 5.69 5.34
N CYS A 25 -0.89 6.91 5.02
CA CYS A 25 -0.05 8.10 5.07
C CYS A 25 -0.61 9.29 5.89
N VAL A 26 -1.90 9.32 6.18
CA VAL A 26 -2.56 10.43 6.90
C VAL A 26 -2.73 10.08 8.38
N ILE A 27 -2.40 11.04 9.25
CA ILE A 27 -2.49 10.91 10.71
C ILE A 27 -3.95 10.88 11.18
N ASP A 28 -4.77 11.79 10.63
CA ASP A 28 -6.18 11.96 11.00
C ASP A 28 -7.06 11.92 9.75
N LEU A 29 -7.78 10.80 9.59
CA LEU A 29 -8.73 10.61 8.48
C LEU A 29 -10.04 11.38 8.66
N THR A 30 -10.28 11.99 9.83
CA THR A 30 -11.44 12.87 10.05
C THR A 30 -11.20 14.28 9.51
N ALA A 31 -9.95 14.66 9.27
CA ALA A 31 -9.61 15.91 8.61
C ALA A 31 -10.09 15.90 7.14
N LEU A 32 -10.63 17.04 6.72
CA LEU A 32 -11.05 17.24 5.33
C LEU A 32 -9.85 17.62 4.45
N PRO A 33 -9.75 17.10 3.21
CA PRO A 33 -8.72 17.53 2.26
C PRO A 33 -8.94 19.00 1.81
N PRO A 34 -7.89 19.69 1.31
CA PRO A 34 -6.55 19.15 1.04
C PRO A 34 -5.73 18.95 2.32
N TYR A 35 -5.10 17.77 2.45
CA TYR A 35 -4.22 17.44 3.55
C TYR A 35 -2.92 18.24 3.46
N SER A 36 -2.52 18.81 4.60
CA SER A 36 -1.28 19.58 4.73
C SER A 36 -0.12 18.72 5.23
N VAL A 37 1.09 19.27 5.27
CA VAL A 37 2.30 18.56 5.73
C VAL A 37 2.13 17.99 7.14
N CYS A 38 1.43 18.71 8.03
CA CYS A 38 1.23 18.25 9.41
C CYS A 38 0.24 17.08 9.52
N ASN A 39 -0.54 16.79 8.48
CA ASN A 39 -1.43 15.64 8.43
C ASN A 39 -0.73 14.36 7.92
N ILE A 40 0.53 14.43 7.51
CA ILE A 40 1.26 13.28 6.95
C ILE A 40 2.08 12.60 8.05
N LYS A 41 1.99 11.27 8.14
CA LYS A 41 2.77 10.39 9.01
C LYS A 41 4.28 10.47 8.73
N SER A 42 5.09 10.24 9.77
CA SER A 42 6.55 10.10 9.68
C SER A 42 6.97 8.98 8.72
N THR A 43 8.23 8.94 8.28
CA THR A 43 8.74 7.89 7.39
C THR A 43 8.56 6.48 7.98
N GLU A 44 8.75 6.35 9.29
CA GLU A 44 8.60 5.11 10.03
C GLU A 44 7.15 4.64 10.09
N ASP A 45 6.22 5.59 10.27
CA ASP A 45 4.78 5.33 10.44
C ASP A 45 4.01 5.23 9.13
N ILE A 46 4.59 5.68 8.00
CA ILE A 46 4.00 5.44 6.68
C ILE A 46 3.91 3.93 6.44
N SER A 47 2.72 3.49 6.04
CA SER A 47 2.42 2.08 5.79
C SER A 47 3.25 1.53 4.62
N SER A 48 3.58 0.24 4.72
CA SER A 48 4.20 -0.54 3.65
C SER A 48 3.38 -0.60 2.36
N VAL A 49 2.11 -0.21 2.40
CA VAL A 49 1.25 -0.07 1.21
C VAL A 49 1.89 0.77 0.08
N PHE A 50 2.77 1.71 0.42
CA PHE A 50 3.45 2.58 -0.57
C PHE A 50 4.68 1.95 -1.25
N ALA A 51 5.08 0.74 -0.86
CA ALA A 51 6.20 0.05 -1.49
C ALA A 51 5.88 -0.47 -2.91
N ASN A 52 4.60 -0.46 -3.32
CA ASN A 52 4.20 -1.02 -4.60
C ASN A 52 4.66 -0.16 -5.78
N ASP A 53 5.66 -0.63 -6.52
CA ASP A 53 6.03 0.00 -7.81
C ASP A 53 4.95 -0.14 -8.89
N SER A 54 4.01 -1.06 -8.70
CA SER A 54 2.88 -1.33 -9.61
C SER A 54 1.66 -0.45 -9.31
N ILE A 55 1.60 0.19 -8.14
CA ILE A 55 0.52 1.13 -7.80
C ILE A 55 1.03 2.55 -7.96
N SER A 56 0.56 3.17 -9.03
CA SER A 56 0.56 4.64 -9.10
C SER A 56 -0.43 5.15 -8.05
N PHE A 57 0.07 5.85 -7.04
CA PHE A 57 -0.76 6.52 -6.02
C PHE A 57 -1.02 8.00 -6.38
N SER A 58 -0.72 8.43 -7.62
CA SER A 58 -1.00 9.79 -8.09
C SER A 58 -2.50 10.15 -8.05
N PHE A 59 -3.39 9.15 -8.03
CA PHE A 59 -4.83 9.41 -7.92
C PHE A 59 -5.25 10.00 -6.55
N ILE A 60 -4.39 9.96 -5.52
CA ILE A 60 -4.63 10.67 -4.26
C ILE A 60 -3.96 12.06 -4.21
N GLU A 61 -3.16 12.45 -5.21
CA GLU A 61 -2.41 13.72 -5.24
C GLU A 61 -3.30 14.94 -5.02
N ASN A 62 -4.45 15.00 -5.69
CA ASN A 62 -5.41 16.11 -5.58
C ASN A 62 -6.06 16.25 -4.18
N LEU A 63 -5.77 15.33 -3.25
CA LEU A 63 -6.22 15.39 -1.87
C LEU A 63 -5.19 16.05 -0.96
N PHE A 64 -4.02 16.45 -1.47
CA PHE A 64 -2.94 17.08 -0.71
C PHE A 64 -2.66 18.48 -1.26
N VAL A 65 -2.17 19.37 -0.41
CA VAL A 65 -1.50 20.59 -0.90
C VAL A 65 -0.18 20.20 -1.58
N GLN A 66 0.31 21.01 -2.51
CA GLN A 66 1.47 20.66 -3.34
C GLN A 66 2.72 20.33 -2.49
N GLU A 67 2.97 21.10 -1.43
CA GLU A 67 4.09 20.87 -0.52
C GLU A 67 3.93 19.55 0.25
N ALA A 68 2.70 19.23 0.64
CA ALA A 68 2.40 17.98 1.35
C ALA A 68 2.59 16.78 0.43
N TRP A 69 2.19 16.87 -0.83
CA TRP A 69 2.44 15.82 -1.81
C TRP A 69 3.94 15.54 -2.00
N ALA A 70 4.74 16.59 -2.16
CA ALA A 70 6.19 16.47 -2.29
C ALA A 70 6.83 15.79 -1.06
N ILE A 71 6.38 16.16 0.15
CA ILE A 71 6.85 15.52 1.40
C ILE A 71 6.44 14.05 1.46
N LEU A 72 5.20 13.70 1.07
CA LEU A 72 4.77 12.30 1.03
C LEU A 72 5.66 11.48 0.09
N GLN A 73 5.94 11.99 -1.11
CA GLN A 73 6.82 11.30 -2.06
C GLN A 73 8.23 11.11 -1.50
N ALA A 74 8.79 12.13 -0.84
CA ALA A 74 10.11 12.05 -0.22
C ALA A 74 10.16 10.98 0.88
N ARG A 75 9.15 10.92 1.76
CA ARG A 75 9.09 9.92 2.84
C ARG A 75 8.87 8.50 2.30
N VAL A 76 8.07 8.34 1.26
CA VAL A 76 7.89 7.04 0.58
C VAL A 76 9.20 6.57 -0.06
N ALA A 77 9.94 7.47 -0.72
CA ALA A 77 11.24 7.17 -1.31
C ALA A 77 12.26 6.77 -0.23
N GLU A 78 12.35 7.54 0.86
CA GLU A 78 13.22 7.23 2.00
C GLU A 78 12.89 5.86 2.61
N LYS A 79 11.60 5.54 2.77
CA LYS A 79 11.15 4.25 3.30
C LYS A 79 11.58 3.09 2.39
N LYS A 80 11.48 3.28 1.06
CA LYS A 80 11.95 2.33 0.04
C LYS A 80 13.46 2.14 0.09
N GLU A 81 14.23 3.23 0.20
CA GLU A 81 15.69 3.15 0.29
C GLU A 81 16.16 2.41 1.56
N LYS A 82 15.41 2.54 2.66
CA LYS A 82 15.70 1.89 3.94
C LYS A 82 15.09 0.48 4.08
N ASP A 83 14.41 -0.05 3.05
CA ASP A 83 13.70 -1.33 3.06
C ASP A 83 12.83 -1.56 4.33
N LEU A 84 12.16 -0.50 4.82
CA LEU A 84 11.38 -0.54 6.07
C LEU A 84 9.99 -1.17 5.88
N PHE A 85 9.90 -2.27 5.14
CA PHE A 85 8.64 -2.98 4.88
C PHE A 85 8.43 -4.07 5.92
N THR A 86 7.20 -4.23 6.37
CA THR A 86 6.86 -5.21 7.41
C THR A 86 5.95 -6.27 6.82
N CYS A 87 6.32 -7.53 7.01
CA CYS A 87 5.49 -8.65 6.60
C CYS A 87 4.23 -8.70 7.46
N LYS A 88 3.05 -8.63 6.85
CA LYS A 88 1.77 -8.70 7.57
C LYS A 88 1.53 -10.05 8.24
N SER A 89 2.17 -11.12 7.75
CA SER A 89 1.98 -12.47 8.29
C SER A 89 2.85 -12.78 9.51
N CYS A 90 4.10 -12.30 9.55
CA CYS A 90 5.01 -12.57 10.67
C CYS A 90 5.34 -11.34 11.51
N ALA A 91 4.88 -10.15 11.11
CA ALA A 91 5.18 -8.86 11.74
C ALA A 91 6.67 -8.46 11.75
N GLU A 92 7.53 -9.25 11.11
CA GLU A 92 8.96 -8.94 10.96
C GLU A 92 9.19 -7.99 9.79
N ARG A 93 10.22 -7.14 9.93
CA ARG A 93 10.69 -6.28 8.85
C ARG A 93 11.39 -7.11 7.77
N ASP A 94 11.39 -6.58 6.55
CA ASP A 94 12.29 -7.09 5.52
C ASP A 94 13.73 -6.90 5.99
N ASN A 95 14.50 -7.98 5.92
CA ASN A 95 15.91 -8.01 6.22
C ASN A 95 16.74 -8.28 4.94
N GLY A 96 16.09 -8.31 3.77
CA GLY A 96 16.70 -8.61 2.47
C GLY A 96 17.00 -10.09 2.25
N GLU A 97 16.78 -10.96 3.23
CA GLU A 97 17.06 -12.39 3.14
C GLU A 97 16.04 -13.13 2.27
N PHE A 98 14.79 -12.66 2.29
CA PHE A 98 13.69 -13.30 1.57
C PHE A 98 12.96 -12.32 0.67
N LYS A 99 12.60 -12.77 -0.53
CA LYS A 99 11.72 -12.00 -1.41
C LYS A 99 10.38 -11.72 -0.74
N MET A 100 9.88 -10.51 -0.89
CA MET A 100 8.52 -10.14 -0.50
C MET A 100 7.58 -10.02 -1.70
N ILE A 101 6.30 -10.28 -1.46
CA ILE A 101 5.21 -10.08 -2.39
C ILE A 101 4.12 -9.21 -1.76
N GLU A 102 3.43 -8.47 -2.60
CA GLU A 102 2.29 -7.67 -2.19
C GLU A 102 0.97 -8.28 -2.65
N CYS A 103 -0.06 -8.17 -1.81
CA CYS A 103 -1.43 -8.50 -2.16
C CYS A 103 -2.11 -7.38 -2.96
N GLU A 104 -2.62 -7.69 -4.16
CA GLU A 104 -3.38 -6.75 -4.99
C GLU A 104 -4.70 -6.25 -4.36
N GLY A 105 -5.21 -6.97 -3.36
CA GLY A 105 -6.48 -6.68 -2.68
C GLY A 105 -6.32 -5.71 -1.49
N CYS A 106 -5.39 -6.00 -0.58
CA CYS A 106 -5.18 -5.21 0.63
C CYS A 106 -3.90 -4.36 0.62
N LEU A 107 -3.06 -4.52 -0.42
CA LEU A 107 -1.80 -3.80 -0.61
C LEU A 107 -0.75 -4.05 0.48
N GLU A 108 -0.97 -5.08 1.30
CA GLU A 108 -0.06 -5.50 2.36
C GLU A 108 1.03 -6.42 1.81
N TRP A 109 2.18 -6.43 2.50
CA TRP A 109 3.38 -7.16 2.11
C TRP A 109 3.58 -8.44 2.90
N TYR A 110 4.15 -9.45 2.24
CA TYR A 110 4.34 -10.79 2.77
C TYR A 110 5.66 -11.37 2.27
N HIS A 111 6.46 -11.99 3.14
CA HIS A 111 7.57 -12.82 2.64
C HIS A 111 7.03 -14.02 1.86
N TYR A 112 7.72 -14.40 0.78
CA TYR A 112 7.34 -15.55 -0.05
C TYR A 112 7.14 -16.81 0.79
N HIS A 113 8.07 -17.08 1.72
CA HIS A 113 8.02 -18.25 2.59
C HIS A 113 6.85 -18.19 3.58
N CYS A 114 6.50 -17.01 4.11
CA CYS A 114 5.34 -16.84 5.01
C CYS A 114 4.02 -17.21 4.34
N VAL A 115 3.93 -17.09 3.01
CA VAL A 115 2.71 -17.38 2.25
C VAL A 115 2.84 -18.61 1.33
N GLY A 116 3.89 -19.42 1.53
CA GLY A 116 4.08 -20.67 0.79
C GLY A 116 4.41 -20.51 -0.69
N LEU A 117 4.85 -19.34 -1.14
CA LEU A 117 5.34 -19.12 -2.50
C LEU A 117 6.73 -19.72 -2.66
N ARG A 118 6.83 -20.76 -3.50
CA ARG A 118 8.09 -21.46 -3.82
C ARG A 118 8.73 -21.00 -5.13
N SER A 119 8.05 -20.11 -5.87
CA SER A 119 8.52 -19.64 -7.19
C SER A 119 9.70 -18.68 -7.04
N THR A 120 10.68 -18.78 -7.94
CA THR A 120 11.74 -17.78 -8.10
C THR A 120 11.27 -16.55 -8.86
N SER A 121 10.18 -16.66 -9.64
CA SER A 121 9.58 -15.57 -10.41
C SER A 121 8.40 -14.93 -9.70
N LYS A 122 8.34 -13.59 -9.75
CA LYS A 122 7.23 -12.80 -9.21
C LYS A 122 5.98 -13.02 -10.08
N PRO A 123 4.85 -13.48 -9.52
CA PRO A 123 3.61 -13.57 -10.28
C PRO A 123 3.09 -12.16 -10.61
N ASN A 124 2.46 -12.00 -11.77
CA ASN A 124 1.94 -10.70 -12.23
C ASN A 124 0.86 -10.11 -11.31
N LYS A 125 0.08 -10.97 -10.64
CA LYS A 125 -0.92 -10.58 -9.64
C LYS A 125 -0.95 -11.66 -8.56
N TRP A 126 -1.02 -11.26 -7.30
CA TRP A 126 -1.14 -12.17 -6.18
C TRP A 126 -2.10 -11.60 -5.14
N PHE A 127 -2.82 -12.49 -4.45
CA PHE A 127 -3.75 -12.13 -3.39
C PHE A 127 -3.42 -12.98 -2.15
N CYS A 128 -3.43 -12.36 -0.98
CA CYS A 128 -3.30 -13.09 0.28
C CYS A 128 -4.55 -13.94 0.55
N ILE A 129 -4.44 -14.90 1.48
CA ILE A 129 -5.54 -15.80 1.83
C ILE A 129 -6.82 -15.05 2.24
N ALA A 130 -6.69 -13.90 2.90
CA ALA A 130 -7.81 -13.07 3.33
C ALA A 130 -8.48 -12.29 2.18
N CYS A 131 -7.79 -12.05 1.07
CA CYS A 131 -8.35 -11.39 -0.11
C CYS A 131 -8.81 -12.39 -1.18
N TRP A 132 -8.30 -13.62 -1.15
CA TRP A 132 -8.68 -14.68 -2.07
C TRP A 132 -9.88 -15.51 -1.58
N GLY A 133 -9.98 -15.74 -0.26
CA GLY A 133 -11.09 -16.46 0.40
C GLY A 133 -12.29 -15.58 0.71
#